data_AF-A0A7X9C8N1-F1
#
_entry.id   AF-A0A7X9C8N1-F1
#
_cell.length_a   1.000
_cell.length_b   1.000
_cell.length_c   1.000
_cell.angle_alpha   90.00
_cell.angle_beta   90.00
_cell.angle_gamma   90.00
#
_symmetry.space_group_name_H-M   'P 1'
#
loop_
_entity.id
_entity.type
_entity.pdbx_description
1 polymer ?
#
loop_
_entity_poly.entity_id
_entity_poly.type
_entity_poly.pdbx_seq_one_letter_code
_entity_poly.pdbx_strand_id
1 'polypeptide(L)'
;PAGKRVKVSSSRMVSFPQRHLALMTLSVEMLEGSAPIAISSQIINRQDFRDDFGKGVAGGPITDKADPRRTTDFTHRVLEPLQDWHSDRRMLLGYRVANSGMTLAVGADHQVDSDAAVEQLVDTSADLGRQVVRAHLEEGQSLTVRKSVAYHSSRSVPHRELFDRCRRTLDRVRDGGFEAQFEAQREYLEDFWASSDVQLPGQPAEQQATRWCLFQLAQAAARSDQWGVPAKGVTGSGYEGHYFWDSEIYVVPFLTFTQPRWARNALRFRTNLLPKARERARELNQRGALFPWRTINGDEASAYYAAGTAQYHIDADVAYAFAQYVDVTGDLDFQHRDGVQVLVETARMWADLGFWRMTADGSASFHINGVTGPDEYTTVVNNNMFTNVMARYNLRRAAQAVRELREADETAYQAVLTELDLDELELEQWEDCADGMHVAKDESLGIHLQEDRFLEREIWDLSSTPAEAFPLLLNYHPLVIYRFQVLKQADVVLALFLRGSEFTAEEKRADFEYYDPITTGDSSLSAVVQSIMAAEVGHQKAALDYFRAGLFVDLGNLHGNTGDGVHIASAGGVWNALVHGFGGMRHDGGRISFDPRLPDGW
;
A
#
# COMPACT_ATOMS: atom_id res chain seq x y z
N PRO A 1 -24.41 -26.94 -27.68
CA PRO A 1 -25.76 -27.08 -28.30
C PRO A 1 -25.74 -27.56 -29.77
N ALA A 2 -24.78 -27.11 -30.60
CA ALA A 2 -24.69 -27.51 -32.02
C ALA A 2 -23.55 -28.51 -32.34
N GLY A 3 -22.92 -29.14 -31.34
CA GLY A 3 -21.81 -30.10 -31.53
C GLY A 3 -20.45 -29.50 -31.92
N LYS A 4 -20.38 -28.21 -32.23
CA LYS A 4 -19.14 -27.52 -32.62
C LYS A 4 -18.20 -27.28 -31.44
N ARG A 5 -16.89 -27.37 -31.67
CA ARG A 5 -15.87 -27.09 -30.66
C ARG A 5 -14.97 -25.94 -31.10
N VAL A 6 -14.73 -25.02 -30.18
CA VAL A 6 -13.83 -23.89 -30.37
C VAL A 6 -12.79 -23.88 -29.26
N LYS A 7 -11.57 -23.50 -29.59
CA LYS A 7 -10.54 -23.15 -28.61
C LYS A 7 -10.45 -21.64 -28.55
N VAL A 8 -10.62 -21.10 -27.34
CA VAL A 8 -10.44 -19.67 -27.08
C VAL A 8 -9.18 -19.51 -26.24
N SER A 9 -8.23 -18.73 -26.75
CA SER A 9 -6.99 -18.39 -26.05
C SER A 9 -6.90 -16.88 -25.88
N SER A 10 -6.58 -16.41 -24.67
CA SER A 10 -6.44 -14.99 -24.40
C SER A 10 -5.19 -14.68 -23.58
N SER A 11 -4.53 -13.57 -23.89
CA SER A 11 -3.43 -13.02 -23.11
C SER A 11 -3.63 -11.53 -22.89
N ARG A 12 -3.08 -11.02 -21.78
CA ARG A 12 -3.08 -9.58 -21.48
C ARG A 12 -1.83 -9.19 -20.72
N MET A 13 -1.39 -7.96 -20.92
CA MET A 13 -0.23 -7.37 -20.25
C MET A 13 -0.46 -5.88 -20.05
N VAL A 14 -0.18 -5.37 -18.86
CA VAL A 14 0.03 -3.93 -18.63
C VAL A 14 1.54 -3.72 -18.58
N SER A 15 2.05 -2.83 -19.43
CA SER A 15 3.49 -2.68 -19.61
C SER A 15 4.13 -1.95 -18.43
N PHE A 16 5.15 -2.56 -17.83
CA PHE A 16 6.03 -1.89 -16.90
C PHE A 16 6.91 -0.87 -17.61
N PRO A 17 7.60 -1.16 -18.74
CA PRO A 17 8.39 -0.15 -19.47
C PRO A 17 7.56 1.06 -19.93
N GLN A 18 6.35 0.82 -20.43
CA GLN A 18 5.43 1.86 -20.91
C GLN A 18 4.17 1.92 -20.04
N ARG A 19 4.22 2.68 -18.94
CA ARG A 19 3.13 2.79 -17.92
C ARG A 19 1.72 3.12 -18.44
N HIS A 20 1.62 3.64 -19.66
CA HIS A 20 0.37 4.05 -20.32
C HIS A 20 -0.16 3.01 -21.30
N LEU A 21 0.45 1.82 -21.40
CA LEU A 21 0.17 0.83 -22.43
C LEU A 21 -0.33 -0.49 -21.81
N ALA A 22 -1.43 -1.00 -22.34
CA ALA A 22 -1.86 -2.37 -22.15
C ALA A 22 -2.02 -3.08 -23.50
N LEU A 23 -1.70 -4.38 -23.52
CA LEU A 23 -1.81 -5.24 -24.69
C LEU A 23 -2.74 -6.41 -24.36
N MET A 24 -3.55 -6.81 -25.32
CA MET A 24 -4.47 -7.93 -25.20
C MET A 24 -4.49 -8.72 -26.50
N THR A 25 -4.59 -10.04 -26.40
CA THR A 25 -4.82 -10.93 -27.55
C THR A 25 -6.00 -11.82 -27.23
N LEU A 26 -6.89 -12.01 -28.21
CA LEU A 26 -7.95 -13.01 -28.18
C LEU A 26 -7.90 -13.79 -29.49
N SER A 27 -7.71 -15.10 -29.40
CA SER A 27 -7.68 -16.02 -30.54
C SER A 27 -8.80 -17.05 -30.39
N VAL A 28 -9.55 -17.25 -31.47
CA VAL A 28 -10.60 -18.26 -31.60
C VAL A 28 -10.22 -19.18 -32.74
N GLU A 29 -10.04 -20.46 -32.42
CA GLU A 29 -9.74 -21.53 -33.37
C GLU A 29 -10.93 -22.50 -33.43
N MET A 30 -11.40 -22.81 -34.64
CA MET A 30 -12.42 -23.84 -34.86
C MET A 30 -11.76 -25.22 -34.81
N LEU A 31 -12.04 -25.99 -33.77
CA LEU A 31 -11.49 -27.33 -33.61
C LEU A 31 -12.31 -28.39 -34.35
N GLU A 32 -13.63 -28.23 -34.37
CA GLU A 32 -14.55 -29.18 -35.02
C GLU A 32 -15.73 -28.43 -35.63
N GLY A 33 -15.96 -28.67 -36.93
CA GLY A 33 -17.06 -28.09 -37.71
C GLY A 33 -16.80 -26.64 -38.16
N SER A 34 -17.88 -25.96 -38.58
CA SER A 34 -17.81 -24.61 -39.16
C SER A 34 -18.81 -23.66 -38.50
N ALA A 35 -18.42 -22.42 -38.21
CA ALA A 35 -19.29 -21.43 -37.55
C ALA A 35 -18.99 -19.97 -37.91
N PRO A 36 -20.01 -19.10 -37.94
CA PRO A 36 -19.79 -17.66 -37.86
C PRO A 36 -19.29 -17.30 -36.46
N ILE A 37 -18.13 -16.65 -36.40
CA ILE A 37 -17.51 -16.10 -35.20
C ILE A 37 -17.61 -14.58 -35.23
N ALA A 38 -17.99 -13.97 -34.11
CA ALA A 38 -17.99 -12.54 -33.92
C ALA A 38 -17.24 -12.19 -32.63
N ILE A 39 -16.19 -11.38 -32.74
CA ILE A 39 -15.42 -10.85 -31.60
C ILE A 39 -15.79 -9.37 -31.44
N SER A 40 -16.33 -9.01 -30.27
CA SER A 40 -16.63 -7.62 -29.90
C SER A 40 -15.60 -7.12 -28.89
N SER A 41 -14.70 -6.23 -29.32
CA SER A 41 -13.77 -5.52 -28.45
C SER A 41 -14.34 -4.14 -28.10
N GLN A 42 -14.39 -3.81 -26.82
CA GLN A 42 -14.96 -2.54 -26.35
C GLN A 42 -14.02 -1.73 -25.45
N ILE A 43 -14.20 -0.41 -25.45
CA ILE A 43 -13.81 0.51 -24.36
C ILE A 43 -15.13 1.00 -23.77
N ILE A 44 -15.33 0.82 -22.47
CA ILE A 44 -16.59 1.14 -21.79
C ILE A 44 -16.34 1.97 -20.54
N ASN A 45 -17.22 2.93 -20.28
CA ASN A 45 -17.37 3.46 -18.93
C ASN A 45 -18.21 2.47 -18.10
N ARG A 46 -17.57 1.78 -17.15
CA ARG A 46 -18.22 0.73 -16.36
C ARG A 46 -19.37 1.25 -15.49
N GLN A 47 -19.36 2.53 -15.11
CA GLN A 47 -20.45 3.15 -14.35
C GLN A 47 -21.80 3.05 -15.08
N ASP A 48 -21.78 3.10 -16.42
CA ASP A 48 -22.97 3.14 -17.26
C ASP A 48 -23.22 1.81 -18.00
N PHE A 49 -22.39 0.79 -17.75
CA PHE A 49 -22.45 -0.45 -18.53
C PHE A 49 -23.60 -1.37 -18.08
N ARG A 50 -24.51 -1.63 -19.02
CA ARG A 50 -25.41 -2.78 -19.03
C ARG A 50 -25.01 -3.67 -20.19
N ASP A 51 -24.72 -4.97 -19.95
CA ASP A 51 -24.42 -5.86 -21.07
C ASP A 51 -25.65 -6.10 -21.96
N ASP A 52 -25.40 -6.66 -23.14
CA ASP A 52 -26.43 -6.96 -24.15
C ASP A 52 -27.47 -8.00 -23.67
N PHE A 53 -27.23 -8.68 -22.55
CA PHE A 53 -28.14 -9.64 -21.89
C PHE A 53 -28.88 -9.04 -20.69
N GLY A 54 -28.78 -7.72 -20.48
CA GLY A 54 -29.36 -7.01 -19.34
C GLY A 54 -28.64 -7.26 -18.01
N LYS A 55 -27.49 -7.95 -18.03
CA LYS A 55 -26.57 -8.08 -16.89
C LYS A 55 -25.52 -6.99 -16.95
N GLY A 56 -25.71 -5.97 -16.14
CA GLY A 56 -24.64 -5.03 -15.83
C GLY A 56 -24.88 -4.45 -14.47
N VAL A 57 -24.20 -3.35 -14.19
CA VAL A 57 -24.21 -2.72 -12.88
C VAL A 57 -25.61 -2.13 -12.64
N ALA A 58 -26.51 -2.89 -12.01
CA ALA A 58 -27.67 -2.35 -11.30
C ALA A 58 -27.18 -1.94 -9.90
N GLY A 59 -26.71 -0.70 -9.77
CA GLY A 59 -26.06 -0.21 -8.56
C GLY A 59 -24.57 -0.52 -8.57
N GLY A 60 -23.73 0.46 -8.21
CA GLY A 60 -22.28 0.47 -8.27
C GLY A 60 -21.61 -0.62 -7.43
N PRO A 61 -20.41 -0.40 -6.86
CA PRO A 61 -19.86 -1.40 -5.94
C PRO A 61 -20.91 -1.73 -4.87
N ILE A 62 -21.25 -3.00 -4.73
CA ILE A 62 -22.26 -3.50 -3.79
C ILE A 62 -21.91 -2.95 -2.41
N THR A 63 -22.71 -2.01 -1.93
CA THR A 63 -22.66 -1.55 -0.55
C THR A 63 -23.11 -2.73 0.31
N ASP A 64 -22.18 -3.38 0.98
CA ASP A 64 -22.57 -4.04 2.21
C ASP A 64 -22.57 -2.97 3.29
N LYS A 65 -23.75 -2.54 3.72
CA LYS A 65 -23.91 -1.57 4.81
C LYS A 65 -23.29 -2.07 6.13
N ALA A 66 -22.93 -3.36 6.21
CA ALA A 66 -22.28 -3.95 7.36
C ALA A 66 -20.75 -3.74 7.41
N ASP A 67 -20.08 -3.44 6.28
CA ASP A 67 -18.61 -3.32 6.26
C ASP A 67 -18.14 -1.91 5.86
N PRO A 68 -17.67 -1.09 6.82
CA PRO A 68 -17.20 0.28 6.56
C PRO A 68 -15.90 0.35 5.74
N ARG A 69 -15.26 -0.79 5.42
CA ARG A 69 -14.07 -0.85 4.56
C ARG A 69 -14.42 -0.86 3.06
N ARG A 70 -15.69 -1.12 2.72
CA ARG A 70 -16.18 -1.19 1.33
C ARG A 70 -16.61 0.18 0.82
N THR A 71 -16.47 0.38 -0.49
CA THR A 71 -16.69 1.67 -1.17
C THR A 71 -18.11 2.18 -1.00
N THR A 72 -18.27 3.48 -0.82
CA THR A 72 -19.60 4.12 -0.88
C THR A 72 -20.07 4.31 -2.33
N ASP A 73 -21.38 4.18 -2.58
CA ASP A 73 -21.95 4.43 -3.91
C ASP A 73 -21.69 5.88 -4.35
N PHE A 74 -21.29 6.07 -5.61
CA PHE A 74 -21.14 7.42 -6.17
C PHE A 74 -22.49 8.14 -6.21
N THR A 75 -22.54 9.35 -5.66
CA THR A 75 -23.77 10.18 -5.62
C THR A 75 -24.10 10.83 -6.97
N HIS A 76 -23.16 10.81 -7.92
CA HIS A 76 -23.29 11.37 -9.25
C HIS A 76 -22.31 10.70 -10.21
N ARG A 77 -22.39 11.08 -11.49
CA ARG A 77 -21.52 10.61 -12.56
C ARG A 77 -20.07 11.02 -12.32
N VAL A 78 -19.12 10.08 -12.43
CA VAL A 78 -17.70 10.34 -12.17
C VAL A 78 -16.96 10.82 -13.42
N LEU A 79 -17.17 10.15 -14.56
CA LEU A 79 -16.53 10.46 -15.83
C LEU A 79 -17.50 11.18 -16.77
N GLU A 80 -17.31 12.47 -16.96
CA GLU A 80 -18.05 13.29 -17.91
C GLU A 80 -17.44 13.14 -19.31
N PRO A 81 -18.17 12.63 -20.31
CA PRO A 81 -17.63 12.45 -21.64
C PRO A 81 -17.45 13.81 -22.32
N LEU A 82 -16.28 14.01 -22.93
CA LEU A 82 -15.93 15.25 -23.62
C LEU A 82 -15.84 15.07 -25.13
N GLN A 83 -15.30 13.93 -25.58
CA GLN A 83 -15.09 13.65 -26.98
C GLN A 83 -14.94 12.14 -27.20
N ASP A 84 -15.55 11.64 -28.28
CA ASP A 84 -15.25 10.35 -28.85
C ASP A 84 -14.77 10.51 -30.30
N TRP A 85 -13.99 9.55 -30.78
CA TRP A 85 -13.48 9.54 -32.15
C TRP A 85 -13.04 8.13 -32.55
N HIS A 86 -13.24 7.76 -33.81
CA HIS A 86 -12.69 6.53 -34.37
C HIS A 86 -12.21 6.68 -35.82
N SER A 87 -11.48 5.67 -36.26
CA SER A 87 -11.17 5.31 -37.65
C SER A 87 -11.31 3.79 -37.82
N ASP A 88 -10.97 3.26 -38.99
CA ASP A 88 -11.08 1.83 -39.31
C ASP A 88 -10.37 0.89 -38.31
N ARG A 89 -9.35 1.38 -37.60
CA ARG A 89 -8.51 0.58 -36.69
C ARG A 89 -8.36 1.13 -35.29
N ARG A 90 -8.81 2.38 -35.05
CA ARG A 90 -8.55 3.10 -33.81
C ARG A 90 -9.85 3.64 -33.23
N MET A 91 -10.00 3.56 -31.93
CA MET A 91 -11.04 4.26 -31.17
C MET A 91 -10.41 5.06 -30.03
N LEU A 92 -10.94 6.23 -29.72
CA LEU A 92 -10.51 7.14 -28.67
C LEU A 92 -11.72 7.70 -27.93
N LEU A 93 -11.68 7.64 -26.60
CA LEU A 93 -12.66 8.26 -25.71
C LEU A 93 -11.95 9.23 -24.76
N GLY A 94 -12.56 10.38 -24.51
CA GLY A 94 -12.02 11.46 -23.69
C GLY A 94 -13.00 11.91 -22.62
N TYR A 95 -12.51 12.11 -21.40
CA TYR A 95 -13.31 12.40 -20.22
C TYR A 95 -12.74 13.56 -19.40
N ARG A 96 -13.61 14.14 -18.58
CA ARG A 96 -13.28 14.95 -17.40
C ARG A 96 -13.86 14.27 -16.16
N VAL A 97 -13.08 14.22 -15.09
CA VAL A 97 -13.53 13.75 -13.78
C VAL A 97 -14.32 14.87 -13.12
N ALA A 98 -15.56 14.59 -12.71
CA ALA A 98 -16.52 15.61 -12.25
C ALA A 98 -15.99 16.48 -11.10
N ASN A 99 -15.43 15.87 -10.05
CA ASN A 99 -15.00 16.62 -8.86
C ASN A 99 -13.58 17.19 -8.96
N SER A 100 -12.63 16.40 -9.46
CA SER A 100 -11.22 16.81 -9.50
C SER A 100 -10.87 17.66 -10.72
N GLY A 101 -11.73 17.68 -11.74
CA GLY A 101 -11.47 18.33 -13.03
C GLY A 101 -10.39 17.64 -13.87
N MET A 102 -9.80 16.54 -13.38
CA MET A 102 -8.78 15.78 -14.10
C MET A 102 -9.31 15.31 -15.45
N THR A 103 -8.46 15.33 -16.46
CA THR A 103 -8.79 14.81 -17.78
C THR A 103 -8.21 13.42 -17.96
N LEU A 104 -8.90 12.61 -18.77
CA LEU A 104 -8.51 11.26 -19.13
C LEU A 104 -8.76 11.05 -20.61
N ALA A 105 -7.85 10.36 -21.29
CA ALA A 105 -8.08 9.81 -22.61
C ALA A 105 -7.71 8.33 -22.63
N VAL A 106 -8.52 7.53 -23.30
CA VAL A 106 -8.27 6.11 -23.54
C VAL A 106 -8.41 5.85 -25.02
N GLY A 107 -7.40 5.23 -25.62
CA GLY A 107 -7.43 4.81 -27.02
C GLY A 107 -7.14 3.33 -27.17
N ALA A 108 -7.67 2.72 -28.22
CA ALA A 108 -7.30 1.37 -28.61
C ALA A 108 -7.08 1.25 -30.11
N ASP A 109 -6.06 0.47 -30.48
CA ASP A 109 -5.80 -0.01 -31.84
C ASP A 109 -6.02 -1.50 -31.94
N HIS A 110 -6.42 -1.94 -33.13
CA HIS A 110 -6.68 -3.34 -33.42
C HIS A 110 -5.86 -3.85 -34.60
N GLN A 111 -5.28 -5.04 -34.42
CA GLN A 111 -4.72 -5.86 -35.48
C GLN A 111 -5.51 -7.17 -35.54
N VAL A 112 -5.99 -7.51 -36.73
CA VAL A 112 -6.80 -8.70 -36.99
C VAL A 112 -6.03 -9.61 -37.94
N ASP A 113 -5.76 -10.84 -37.50
CA ASP A 113 -5.22 -11.91 -38.34
C ASP A 113 -6.25 -13.03 -38.42
N SER A 114 -6.51 -13.56 -39.61
CA SER A 114 -7.57 -14.54 -39.85
C SER A 114 -7.25 -15.41 -41.06
N ASP A 115 -7.58 -16.70 -40.98
CA ASP A 115 -7.51 -17.63 -42.12
C ASP A 115 -8.73 -17.51 -43.05
N ALA A 116 -9.75 -16.78 -42.61
CA ALA A 116 -10.99 -16.51 -43.36
C ALA A 116 -11.17 -15.01 -43.64
N ALA A 117 -12.04 -14.70 -44.60
CA ALA A 117 -12.44 -13.32 -44.88
C ALA A 117 -13.10 -12.68 -43.65
N VAL A 118 -12.68 -11.44 -43.32
CA VAL A 118 -13.16 -10.72 -42.15
C VAL A 118 -13.99 -9.50 -42.54
N GLU A 119 -15.10 -9.29 -41.82
CA GLU A 119 -15.84 -8.04 -41.80
C GLU A 119 -15.49 -7.29 -40.50
N GLN A 120 -15.20 -6.00 -40.59
CA GLN A 120 -14.86 -5.16 -39.45
C GLN A 120 -15.79 -3.95 -39.39
N LEU A 121 -16.35 -3.71 -38.21
CA LEU A 121 -17.16 -2.53 -37.90
C LEU A 121 -16.57 -1.84 -36.68
N VAL A 122 -16.25 -0.55 -36.79
CA VAL A 122 -15.86 0.30 -35.65
C VAL A 122 -16.90 1.39 -35.48
N ASP A 123 -17.27 1.67 -34.24
CA ASP A 123 -18.17 2.75 -33.89
C ASP A 123 -17.83 3.31 -32.51
N THR A 124 -18.10 4.59 -32.30
CA THR A 124 -17.93 5.26 -31.01
C THR A 124 -19.14 6.09 -30.65
N SER A 125 -19.40 6.17 -29.35
CA SER A 125 -20.26 7.14 -28.72
C SER A 125 -19.58 7.66 -27.45
N ALA A 126 -20.22 8.60 -26.76
CA ALA A 126 -19.67 9.28 -25.59
C ALA A 126 -18.99 8.36 -24.55
N ASP A 127 -19.51 7.15 -24.32
CA ASP A 127 -19.04 6.21 -23.29
C ASP A 127 -18.69 4.81 -23.79
N LEU A 128 -18.76 4.60 -25.09
CA LEU A 128 -18.56 3.30 -25.72
C LEU A 128 -17.72 3.47 -26.97
N GLY A 129 -16.57 2.82 -27.01
CA GLY A 129 -15.89 2.49 -28.26
C GLY A 129 -16.07 1.01 -28.52
N ARG A 130 -16.43 0.62 -29.73
CA ARG A 130 -16.66 -0.78 -30.08
C ARG A 130 -16.07 -1.10 -31.45
N GLN A 131 -15.30 -2.18 -31.51
CA GLN A 131 -14.97 -2.85 -32.75
C GLN A 131 -15.56 -4.27 -32.75
N VAL A 132 -16.29 -4.61 -33.81
CA VAL A 132 -16.79 -5.95 -34.07
C VAL A 132 -16.06 -6.52 -35.27
N VAL A 133 -15.44 -7.69 -35.07
CA VAL A 133 -14.75 -8.45 -36.12
C VAL A 133 -15.54 -9.74 -36.35
N ARG A 134 -15.96 -10.01 -37.59
CA ARG A 134 -16.73 -11.20 -37.95
C ARG A 134 -16.01 -12.02 -39.00
N ALA A 135 -16.02 -13.33 -38.84
CA ALA A 135 -15.50 -14.27 -39.82
C ALA A 135 -16.34 -15.55 -39.82
N HIS A 136 -16.44 -16.23 -40.96
CA HIS A 136 -16.93 -17.61 -40.99
C HIS A 136 -15.71 -18.53 -40.96
N LEU A 137 -15.53 -19.27 -39.86
CA LEU A 137 -14.39 -20.15 -39.67
C LEU A 137 -14.80 -21.60 -39.95
N GLU A 138 -14.04 -22.25 -40.83
CA GLU A 138 -14.05 -23.70 -41.04
C GLU A 138 -13.13 -24.40 -40.04
N GLU A 139 -13.24 -25.73 -39.97
CA GLU A 139 -12.39 -26.54 -39.10
C GLU A 139 -10.89 -26.32 -39.40
N GLY A 140 -10.11 -26.09 -38.34
CA GLY A 140 -8.68 -25.75 -38.41
C GLY A 140 -8.39 -24.27 -38.68
N GLN A 141 -9.39 -23.43 -38.99
CA GLN A 141 -9.19 -21.99 -39.19
C GLN A 141 -9.25 -21.21 -37.87
N SER A 142 -8.54 -20.08 -37.85
CA SER A 142 -8.45 -19.20 -36.69
C SER A 142 -8.76 -17.74 -37.01
N LEU A 143 -9.24 -17.03 -36.00
CA LEU A 143 -9.39 -15.58 -35.96
C LEU A 143 -8.71 -15.04 -34.70
N THR A 144 -7.73 -14.18 -34.87
CA THR A 144 -6.99 -13.54 -33.78
C THR A 144 -7.15 -12.02 -33.83
N VAL A 145 -7.63 -11.45 -32.74
CA VAL A 145 -7.71 -10.00 -32.53
C VAL A 145 -6.69 -9.61 -31.47
N ARG A 146 -5.72 -8.78 -31.85
CA ARG A 146 -4.79 -8.12 -30.95
C ARG A 146 -5.25 -6.69 -30.74
N LYS A 147 -5.30 -6.27 -29.48
CA LYS A 147 -5.73 -4.94 -29.05
C LYS A 147 -4.62 -4.29 -28.24
N SER A 148 -4.10 -3.17 -28.71
CA SER A 148 -3.26 -2.29 -27.90
C SER A 148 -4.11 -1.16 -27.36
N VAL A 149 -3.91 -0.81 -26.09
CA VAL A 149 -4.68 0.21 -25.38
C VAL A 149 -3.72 1.21 -24.78
N ALA A 150 -3.90 2.49 -25.10
CA ALA A 150 -3.18 3.58 -24.47
C ALA A 150 -4.12 4.37 -23.56
N TYR A 151 -3.68 4.71 -22.36
CA TYR A 151 -4.44 5.57 -21.44
C TYR A 151 -3.55 6.64 -20.81
N HIS A 152 -4.02 7.88 -20.84
CA HIS A 152 -3.30 9.04 -20.31
C HIS A 152 -4.25 9.88 -19.47
N SER A 153 -3.77 10.37 -18.32
CA SER A 153 -4.52 11.28 -17.45
C SER A 153 -3.68 12.50 -17.09
N SER A 154 -4.34 13.59 -16.69
CA SER A 154 -3.67 14.80 -16.23
C SER A 154 -4.57 15.65 -15.33
N ARG A 155 -3.96 16.46 -14.46
CA ARG A 155 -4.66 17.49 -13.67
C ARG A 155 -4.77 18.83 -14.40
N SER A 156 -3.97 19.07 -15.42
CA SER A 156 -3.83 20.39 -16.07
C SER A 156 -3.95 20.37 -17.61
N VAL A 157 -3.72 19.22 -18.23
CA VAL A 157 -3.69 19.08 -19.70
C VAL A 157 -5.09 18.79 -20.23
N PRO A 158 -5.58 19.44 -21.31
CA PRO A 158 -6.90 19.13 -21.87
C PRO A 158 -6.95 17.74 -22.55
N HIS A 159 -8.13 17.12 -22.60
CA HIS A 159 -8.34 15.79 -23.21
C HIS A 159 -7.83 15.67 -24.65
N ARG A 160 -7.88 16.76 -25.45
CA ARG A 160 -7.42 16.78 -26.84
C ARG A 160 -5.92 16.50 -26.96
N GLU A 161 -5.10 17.04 -26.06
CA GLU A 161 -3.68 16.72 -26.07
C GLU A 161 -3.42 15.29 -25.56
N LEU A 162 -4.25 14.80 -24.63
CA LEU A 162 -4.19 13.41 -24.17
C LEU A 162 -4.56 12.42 -25.30
N PHE A 163 -5.44 12.80 -26.24
CA PHE A 163 -5.70 12.04 -27.48
C PHE A 163 -4.42 11.90 -28.29
N ASP A 164 -3.67 12.99 -28.49
CA ASP A 164 -2.43 12.95 -29.26
C ASP A 164 -1.33 12.13 -28.54
N ARG A 165 -1.32 12.10 -27.21
CA ARG A 165 -0.46 11.19 -26.43
C ARG A 165 -0.85 9.72 -26.59
N CYS A 166 -2.15 9.42 -26.60
CA CYS A 166 -2.66 8.08 -26.89
C CYS A 166 -2.26 7.65 -28.31
N ARG A 167 -2.50 8.50 -29.31
CA ARG A 167 -2.14 8.25 -30.72
C ARG A 167 -0.65 7.92 -30.87
N ARG A 168 0.23 8.78 -30.34
CA ARG A 168 1.69 8.55 -30.38
C ARG A 168 2.09 7.24 -29.70
N THR A 169 1.41 6.86 -28.62
CA THR A 169 1.69 5.59 -27.92
C THR A 169 1.29 4.39 -28.76
N LEU A 170 0.10 4.43 -29.35
CA LEU A 170 -0.40 3.36 -30.22
C LEU A 170 0.40 3.27 -31.54
N ASP A 171 0.81 4.40 -32.12
CA ASP A 171 1.65 4.44 -33.33
C ASP A 171 3.00 3.74 -33.10
N ARG A 172 3.63 3.94 -31.93
CA ARG A 172 4.87 3.21 -31.57
C ARG A 172 4.65 1.70 -31.49
N VAL A 173 3.52 1.25 -30.94
CA VAL A 173 3.20 -0.19 -30.86
C VAL A 173 2.92 -0.75 -32.25
N ARG A 174 2.27 0.01 -33.12
CA ARG A 174 2.05 -0.38 -34.51
C ARG A 174 3.37 -0.55 -35.26
N ASP A 175 4.29 0.39 -35.10
CA ASP A 175 5.56 0.40 -35.82
C ASP A 175 6.54 -0.67 -35.27
N GLY A 176 6.51 -0.94 -33.96
CA GLY A 176 7.39 -1.93 -33.30
C GLY A 176 6.80 -3.34 -33.10
N GLY A 177 5.49 -3.50 -33.21
CA GLY A 177 4.78 -4.76 -32.96
C GLY A 177 4.63 -5.14 -31.47
N PHE A 178 3.85 -6.19 -31.21
CA PHE A 178 3.58 -6.70 -29.85
C PHE A 178 4.80 -7.41 -29.26
N GLU A 179 5.56 -8.14 -30.08
CA GLU A 179 6.70 -8.93 -29.61
C GLU A 179 7.75 -8.06 -28.93
N ALA A 180 8.10 -6.91 -29.52
CA ALA A 180 9.01 -5.95 -28.92
C ALA A 180 8.54 -5.46 -27.53
N GLN A 181 7.23 -5.39 -27.28
CA GLN A 181 6.70 -5.00 -25.98
C GLN A 181 6.78 -6.13 -24.95
N PHE A 182 6.62 -7.38 -25.38
CA PHE A 182 6.81 -8.55 -24.51
C PHE A 182 8.28 -8.76 -24.14
N GLU A 183 9.19 -8.56 -25.10
CA GLU A 183 10.64 -8.59 -24.82
C GLU A 183 11.03 -7.49 -23.82
N ALA A 184 10.61 -6.24 -24.04
CA ALA A 184 10.88 -5.16 -23.09
C ALA A 184 10.27 -5.40 -21.69
N GLN A 185 9.10 -6.05 -21.62
CA GLN A 185 8.52 -6.46 -20.34
C GLN A 185 9.37 -7.53 -19.66
N ARG A 186 9.87 -8.51 -20.42
CA ARG A 186 10.73 -9.57 -19.89
C ARG A 186 12.01 -8.99 -19.32
N GLU A 187 12.70 -8.14 -20.08
CA GLU A 187 13.91 -7.45 -19.61
C GLU A 187 13.65 -6.66 -18.31
N TYR A 188 12.53 -5.95 -18.24
CA TYR A 188 12.15 -5.21 -17.03
C TYR A 188 11.94 -6.13 -15.82
N LEU A 189 11.25 -7.26 -16.03
CA LEU A 189 10.98 -8.21 -14.96
C LEU A 189 12.22 -9.02 -14.57
N GLU A 190 13.14 -9.30 -15.50
CA GLU A 190 14.43 -9.92 -15.22
C GLU A 190 15.27 -9.03 -14.30
N ASP A 191 15.34 -7.72 -14.57
CA ASP A 191 16.01 -6.73 -13.70
C ASP A 191 15.36 -6.69 -12.30
N PHE A 192 14.02 -6.67 -12.24
CA PHE A 192 13.30 -6.73 -10.97
C PHE A 192 13.63 -8.00 -10.19
N TRP A 193 13.57 -9.17 -10.82
CA TRP A 193 13.83 -10.45 -10.14
C TRP A 193 15.28 -10.61 -9.72
N ALA A 194 16.23 -10.02 -10.44
CA ALA A 194 17.64 -10.07 -10.10
C ALA A 194 17.97 -9.45 -8.73
N SER A 195 17.22 -8.43 -8.30
CA SER A 195 17.42 -7.77 -7.00
C SER A 195 16.34 -8.07 -5.95
N SER A 196 15.19 -8.62 -6.34
CA SER A 196 14.04 -8.82 -5.45
C SER A 196 13.66 -10.28 -5.17
N ASP A 197 14.13 -11.28 -5.95
CA ASP A 197 13.72 -12.68 -5.74
C ASP A 197 14.22 -13.23 -4.39
N VAL A 198 13.38 -14.03 -3.73
CA VAL A 198 13.74 -14.79 -2.53
C VAL A 198 13.50 -16.26 -2.83
N GLN A 199 14.56 -17.07 -2.70
CA GLN A 199 14.51 -18.49 -3.03
C GLN A 199 14.26 -19.33 -1.78
N LEU A 200 13.28 -20.24 -1.88
CA LEU A 200 12.89 -21.18 -0.83
C LEU A 200 13.03 -22.62 -1.34
N PRO A 201 14.26 -23.19 -1.33
CA PRO A 201 14.50 -24.55 -1.81
C PRO A 201 13.62 -25.58 -1.08
N GLY A 202 13.11 -26.57 -1.80
CA GLY A 202 12.26 -27.61 -1.22
C GLY A 202 10.82 -27.18 -0.88
N GLN A 203 10.47 -25.89 -1.04
CA GLN A 203 9.15 -25.34 -0.69
C GLN A 203 8.44 -24.77 -1.93
N PRO A 204 7.97 -25.61 -2.89
CA PRO A 204 7.45 -25.12 -4.16
C PRO A 204 6.17 -24.27 -4.04
N ALA A 205 5.29 -24.59 -3.08
CA ALA A 205 4.06 -23.83 -2.86
C ALA A 205 4.38 -22.45 -2.27
N GLU A 206 5.21 -22.41 -1.22
CA GLU A 206 5.67 -21.17 -0.60
C GLU A 206 6.49 -20.33 -1.58
N GLN A 207 7.38 -20.94 -2.37
CA GLN A 207 8.15 -20.25 -3.40
C GLN A 207 7.25 -19.54 -4.42
N GLN A 208 6.20 -20.22 -4.90
CA GLN A 208 5.24 -19.64 -5.83
C GLN A 208 4.48 -18.48 -5.18
N ALA A 209 4.00 -18.67 -3.95
CA ALA A 209 3.26 -17.65 -3.22
C ALA A 209 4.13 -16.43 -2.90
N THR A 210 5.40 -16.63 -2.51
CA THR A 210 6.35 -15.56 -2.24
C THR A 210 6.59 -14.73 -3.50
N ARG A 211 6.87 -15.38 -4.64
CA ARG A 211 7.01 -14.68 -5.92
C ARG A 211 5.72 -13.99 -6.33
N TRP A 212 4.54 -14.55 -6.01
CA TRP A 212 3.29 -13.86 -6.25
C TRP A 212 3.19 -12.57 -5.43
N CYS A 213 3.49 -12.59 -4.12
CA CYS A 213 3.51 -11.40 -3.26
C CYS A 213 4.49 -10.34 -3.77
N LEU A 214 5.73 -10.73 -4.10
CA LEU A 214 6.75 -9.81 -4.63
C LEU A 214 6.31 -9.19 -5.97
N PHE A 215 5.66 -9.97 -6.84
CA PHE A 215 5.09 -9.46 -8.08
C PHE A 215 3.94 -8.46 -7.84
N GLN A 216 3.12 -8.65 -6.80
CA GLN A 216 2.10 -7.66 -6.40
C GLN A 216 2.75 -6.35 -5.93
N LEU A 217 3.86 -6.42 -5.19
CA LEU A 217 4.62 -5.23 -4.78
C LEU A 217 5.18 -4.48 -6.00
N ALA A 218 5.73 -5.20 -6.98
CA ALA A 218 6.16 -4.59 -8.24
C ALA A 218 5.00 -3.89 -8.95
N GLN A 219 3.87 -4.56 -9.11
CA GLN A 219 2.69 -3.96 -9.76
C GLN A 219 2.16 -2.72 -9.02
N ALA A 220 2.24 -2.70 -7.69
CA ALA A 220 1.76 -1.59 -6.88
C ALA A 220 2.74 -0.39 -6.83
N ALA A 221 4.05 -0.62 -6.88
CA ALA A 221 5.05 0.40 -6.58
C ALA A 221 5.90 0.85 -7.79
N ALA A 222 6.14 -0.01 -8.78
CA ALA A 222 7.10 0.25 -9.86
C ALA A 222 6.85 1.54 -10.66
N ARG A 223 5.57 1.91 -10.78
CA ARG A 223 5.09 3.10 -11.49
C ARG A 223 4.30 4.02 -10.58
N SER A 224 4.66 4.04 -9.30
CA SER A 224 4.10 5.00 -8.34
C SER A 224 4.41 6.44 -8.78
N ASP A 225 5.54 6.71 -9.45
CA ASP A 225 5.83 7.99 -10.12
C ASP A 225 5.47 9.26 -9.28
N GLN A 226 5.85 9.27 -8.00
CA GLN A 226 5.56 10.30 -6.98
C GLN A 226 4.13 10.31 -6.40
N TRP A 227 3.35 9.27 -6.71
CA TRP A 227 2.14 8.89 -5.99
C TRP A 227 2.48 7.88 -4.90
N GLY A 228 1.61 7.73 -3.91
CA GLY A 228 1.76 6.72 -2.86
C GLY A 228 1.43 5.31 -3.35
N VAL A 229 1.55 4.32 -2.47
CA VAL A 229 1.12 2.94 -2.74
C VAL A 229 -0.20 2.68 -2.00
N PRO A 230 -1.34 2.50 -2.70
CA PRO A 230 -2.61 2.28 -2.03
C PRO A 230 -2.63 0.95 -1.26
N ALA A 231 -3.41 0.88 -0.16
CA ALA A 231 -3.50 -0.33 0.67
C ALA A 231 -3.92 -1.60 -0.12
N LYS A 232 -4.72 -1.42 -1.18
CA LYS A 232 -5.13 -2.49 -2.12
C LYS A 232 -4.47 -2.44 -3.49
N GLY A 233 -3.41 -1.63 -3.64
CA GLY A 233 -2.84 -1.27 -4.93
C GLY A 233 -3.94 -0.72 -5.85
N VAL A 234 -3.92 -1.13 -7.12
CA VAL A 234 -5.00 -0.83 -8.09
C VAL A 234 -5.76 -2.11 -8.49
N THR A 235 -5.94 -3.02 -7.53
CA THR A 235 -6.45 -4.38 -7.75
C THR A 235 -7.92 -4.58 -7.38
N GLY A 236 -8.52 -3.62 -6.67
CA GLY A 236 -9.91 -3.67 -6.22
C GLY A 236 -10.34 -2.34 -5.60
N SER A 237 -11.58 -2.27 -5.12
CA SER A 237 -12.18 -1.03 -4.59
C SER A 237 -12.11 -0.91 -3.06
N GLY A 238 -11.64 -1.96 -2.36
CA GLY A 238 -11.40 -1.92 -0.92
C GLY A 238 -10.47 -0.76 -0.56
N TYR A 239 -10.81 -0.04 0.51
CA TYR A 239 -10.13 1.21 0.91
C TYR A 239 -10.11 2.32 -0.16
N GLU A 240 -10.83 2.16 -1.28
CA GLU A 240 -11.09 3.17 -2.32
C GLU A 240 -9.81 3.80 -2.94
N GLY A 241 -8.69 3.07 -2.91
CA GLY A 241 -7.41 3.57 -3.41
C GLY A 241 -6.69 4.56 -2.49
N HIS A 242 -7.08 4.65 -1.21
CA HIS A 242 -6.42 5.53 -0.24
C HIS A 242 -5.07 4.97 0.21
N TYR A 243 -4.20 5.91 0.58
CA TYR A 243 -2.91 5.69 1.20
C TYR A 243 -3.04 5.74 2.72
N PHE A 244 -2.23 4.90 3.37
CA PHE A 244 -2.15 4.69 4.81
C PHE A 244 -0.67 4.44 5.18
N TRP A 245 -0.38 4.34 6.47
CA TRP A 245 0.92 3.93 7.02
C TRP A 245 1.44 2.56 6.49
N ASP A 246 0.55 1.73 5.93
CA ASP A 246 0.85 0.50 5.19
C ASP A 246 2.02 0.65 4.22
N SER A 247 2.08 1.78 3.51
CA SER A 247 3.16 2.07 2.57
C SER A 247 4.51 2.15 3.28
N GLU A 248 4.59 3.00 4.30
CA GLU A 248 5.85 3.35 4.96
C GLU A 248 6.41 2.21 5.82
N ILE A 249 5.55 1.44 6.50
CA ILE A 249 6.01 0.37 7.40
C ILE A 249 6.17 -0.98 6.70
N TYR A 250 5.34 -1.31 5.71
CA TYR A 250 5.34 -2.66 5.13
C TYR A 250 5.93 -2.73 3.73
N VAL A 251 5.78 -1.68 2.91
CA VAL A 251 6.18 -1.69 1.50
C VAL A 251 7.54 -1.02 1.29
N VAL A 252 7.74 0.18 1.86
CA VAL A 252 8.98 0.95 1.67
C VAL A 252 10.23 0.18 2.13
N PRO A 253 10.24 -0.60 3.23
CA PRO A 253 11.42 -1.39 3.58
C PRO A 253 11.86 -2.34 2.46
N PHE A 254 10.95 -3.13 1.90
CA PHE A 254 11.23 -3.98 0.73
C PHE A 254 11.82 -3.17 -0.44
N LEU A 255 11.21 -2.02 -0.76
CA LEU A 255 11.68 -1.17 -1.85
C LEU A 255 13.06 -0.58 -1.55
N THR A 256 13.32 -0.14 -0.33
CA THR A 256 14.60 0.46 0.05
C THR A 256 15.75 -0.53 -0.13
N PHE A 257 15.56 -1.80 0.22
CA PHE A 257 16.61 -2.82 0.09
C PHE A 257 16.75 -3.42 -1.31
N THR A 258 15.69 -3.41 -2.13
CA THR A 258 15.70 -4.12 -3.44
C THR A 258 15.54 -3.21 -4.65
N GLN A 259 14.84 -2.08 -4.50
CA GLN A 259 14.49 -1.11 -5.53
C GLN A 259 14.54 0.35 -5.02
N PRO A 260 15.71 0.88 -4.60
CA PRO A 260 15.80 2.18 -3.92
C PRO A 260 15.14 3.34 -4.68
N ARG A 261 15.22 3.32 -6.02
CA ARG A 261 14.58 4.35 -6.86
C ARG A 261 13.06 4.37 -6.72
N TRP A 262 12.44 3.20 -6.50
CA TRP A 262 10.99 3.09 -6.28
C TRP A 262 10.62 3.56 -4.87
N ALA A 263 11.44 3.22 -3.86
CA ALA A 263 11.27 3.71 -2.49
C ALA A 263 11.29 5.25 -2.46
N ARG A 264 12.28 5.87 -3.10
CA ARG A 264 12.39 7.33 -3.22
C ARG A 264 11.15 7.97 -3.85
N ASN A 265 10.61 7.34 -4.90
CA ASN A 265 9.38 7.83 -5.55
C ASN A 265 8.15 7.67 -4.65
N ALA A 266 8.03 6.56 -3.94
CA ALA A 266 6.94 6.34 -2.99
C ALA A 266 7.00 7.33 -1.81
N LEU A 267 8.20 7.66 -1.31
CA LEU A 267 8.37 8.64 -0.22
C LEU A 267 8.12 10.09 -0.67
N ARG A 268 8.50 10.45 -1.90
CA ARG A 268 8.22 11.79 -2.47
C ARG A 268 6.75 12.16 -2.47
N PHE A 269 5.85 11.19 -2.50
CA PHE A 269 4.42 11.42 -2.32
C PHE A 269 4.13 12.16 -1.00
N ARG A 270 4.77 11.76 0.11
CA ARG A 270 4.60 12.41 1.42
C ARG A 270 5.17 13.83 1.41
N THR A 271 6.33 14.05 0.78
CA THR A 271 6.85 15.41 0.61
C THR A 271 5.88 16.31 -0.14
N ASN A 272 5.26 15.80 -1.21
CA ASN A 272 4.24 16.52 -1.97
C ASN A 272 2.97 16.83 -1.15
N LEU A 273 2.69 16.04 -0.11
CA LEU A 273 1.58 16.26 0.82
C LEU A 273 1.92 17.13 2.02
N LEU A 274 3.18 17.50 2.24
CA LEU A 274 3.61 18.25 3.43
C LEU A 274 2.82 19.57 3.63
N PRO A 275 2.50 20.37 2.59
CA PRO A 275 1.64 21.54 2.75
C PRO A 275 0.25 21.20 3.32
N LYS A 276 -0.34 20.09 2.88
CA LYS A 276 -1.63 19.59 3.37
C LYS A 276 -1.53 19.03 4.78
N ALA A 277 -0.44 18.36 5.12
CA ALA A 277 -0.17 17.90 6.47
C ALA A 277 -0.02 19.07 7.47
N ARG A 278 0.61 20.19 7.06
CA ARG A 278 0.66 21.44 7.85
C ARG A 278 -0.72 22.07 8.03
N GLU A 279 -1.58 22.02 7.00
CA GLU A 279 -2.99 22.44 7.13
C GLU A 279 -3.72 21.58 8.15
N ARG A 280 -3.54 20.27 8.07
CA ARG A 280 -4.16 19.31 8.98
C ARG A 280 -3.71 19.48 10.44
N ALA A 281 -2.41 19.70 10.69
CA ALA A 281 -1.92 20.00 12.04
C ALA A 281 -2.64 21.22 12.62
N ARG A 282 -2.78 22.30 11.84
CA ARG A 282 -3.51 23.51 12.23
C ARG A 282 -4.99 23.24 12.53
N GLU A 283 -5.66 22.38 11.76
CA GLU A 283 -7.06 21.97 12.04
C GLU A 283 -7.22 21.29 13.40
N LEU A 284 -6.20 20.55 13.85
CA LEU A 284 -6.18 19.88 15.15
C LEU A 284 -5.52 20.72 16.25
N ASN A 285 -5.26 22.01 16.00
CA ASN A 285 -4.56 22.93 16.90
C ASN A 285 -3.18 22.42 17.32
N GLN A 286 -2.44 21.80 16.39
CA GLN A 286 -1.07 21.35 16.57
C GLN A 286 -0.11 22.18 15.71
N ARG A 287 1.14 22.29 16.16
CA ARG A 287 2.27 22.79 15.36
C ARG A 287 2.80 21.70 14.42
N GLY A 288 3.66 22.12 13.50
CA GLY A 288 4.34 21.20 12.58
C GLY A 288 3.45 20.73 11.44
N ALA A 289 3.60 19.45 11.08
CA ALA A 289 2.78 18.75 10.11
C ALA A 289 2.15 17.52 10.75
N LEU A 290 0.92 17.19 10.33
CA LEU A 290 0.24 15.95 10.65
C LEU A 290 -0.29 15.31 9.39
N PHE A 291 0.29 14.19 8.96
CA PHE A 291 -0.19 13.47 7.80
C PHE A 291 -1.57 12.86 8.10
N PRO A 292 -2.52 12.91 7.15
CA PRO A 292 -3.82 12.28 7.34
C PRO A 292 -3.69 10.76 7.39
N TRP A 293 -4.49 10.13 8.26
CA TRP A 293 -4.52 8.68 8.43
C TRP A 293 -4.89 7.96 7.12
N ARG A 294 -5.89 8.49 6.44
CA ARG A 294 -6.40 7.99 5.15
C ARG A 294 -6.51 9.14 4.17
N THR A 295 -5.80 9.06 3.03
CA THR A 295 -5.85 10.15 2.03
C THR A 295 -5.56 9.70 0.60
N ILE A 296 -5.92 10.54 -0.37
CA ILE A 296 -5.44 10.47 -1.77
C ILE A 296 -4.79 11.80 -2.18
N ASN A 297 -5.39 12.92 -1.80
CA ASN A 297 -5.01 14.28 -2.22
C ASN A 297 -4.36 15.12 -1.10
N GLY A 298 -4.16 14.54 0.10
CA GLY A 298 -3.66 15.22 1.29
C GLY A 298 -4.72 15.64 2.30
N ASP A 299 -6.01 15.62 1.96
CA ASP A 299 -7.08 15.84 2.93
C ASP A 299 -7.41 14.53 3.67
N GLU A 300 -7.84 14.62 4.93
CA GLU A 300 -8.27 13.46 5.73
C GLU A 300 -9.60 12.90 5.20
N ALA A 301 -9.64 11.58 4.99
CA ALA A 301 -10.83 10.86 4.51
C ALA A 301 -11.40 9.88 5.55
N SER A 302 -10.80 9.74 6.73
CA SER A 302 -11.31 8.89 7.81
C SER A 302 -12.57 9.48 8.45
N ALA A 303 -13.67 8.72 8.41
CA ALA A 303 -14.94 9.13 9.01
C ALA A 303 -15.02 8.87 10.53
N TYR A 304 -14.13 8.02 11.07
CA TYR A 304 -14.13 7.61 12.47
C TYR A 304 -12.86 8.08 13.17
N TYR A 305 -12.97 9.13 13.99
CA TYR A 305 -11.80 9.82 14.55
C TYR A 305 -10.99 8.94 15.52
N ALA A 306 -11.64 8.08 16.30
CA ALA A 306 -10.99 7.31 17.36
C ALA A 306 -10.01 6.25 16.82
N ALA A 307 -10.34 5.61 15.69
CA ALA A 307 -9.41 4.73 14.96
C ALA A 307 -9.03 5.34 13.59
N GLY A 308 -8.86 6.66 13.55
CA GLY A 308 -8.48 7.42 12.36
C GLY A 308 -7.61 8.59 12.77
N THR A 309 -8.21 9.78 12.92
CA THR A 309 -7.52 10.99 13.37
C THR A 309 -6.64 10.83 14.62
N ALA A 310 -7.06 10.02 15.61
CA ALA A 310 -6.29 9.79 16.83
C ALA A 310 -5.06 8.89 16.64
N GLN A 311 -4.88 8.26 15.47
CA GLN A 311 -3.69 7.47 15.12
C GLN A 311 -2.56 8.38 14.64
N TYR A 312 -2.06 9.23 15.55
CA TYR A 312 -0.96 10.16 15.29
C TYR A 312 0.34 9.46 14.89
N HIS A 313 0.48 8.17 15.19
CA HIS A 313 1.70 7.40 14.91
C HIS A 313 2.09 7.40 13.42
N ILE A 314 1.15 7.69 12.50
CA ILE A 314 1.44 7.83 11.07
C ILE A 314 2.59 8.80 10.77
N ASP A 315 2.75 9.86 11.56
CA ASP A 315 3.86 10.81 11.40
C ASP A 315 5.20 10.18 11.76
N ALA A 316 5.23 9.38 12.81
CA ALA A 316 6.42 8.65 13.19
C ALA A 316 6.74 7.51 12.19
N ASP A 317 5.72 6.90 11.60
CA ASP A 317 5.89 5.89 10.54
C ASP A 317 6.49 6.50 9.27
N VAL A 318 5.99 7.68 8.87
CA VAL A 318 6.54 8.45 7.76
C VAL A 318 7.98 8.85 8.04
N ALA A 319 8.25 9.44 9.21
CA ALA A 319 9.60 9.80 9.62
C ALA A 319 10.56 8.59 9.60
N TYR A 320 10.10 7.43 10.10
CA TYR A 320 10.86 6.18 10.10
C TYR A 320 11.23 5.73 8.70
N ALA A 321 10.28 5.75 7.75
CA ALA A 321 10.55 5.31 6.39
C ALA A 321 11.52 6.24 5.65
N PHE A 322 11.45 7.56 5.87
CA PHE A 322 12.43 8.52 5.35
C PHE A 322 13.83 8.27 5.92
N ALA A 323 13.93 8.12 7.24
CA ALA A 323 15.19 7.87 7.91
C ALA A 323 15.83 6.55 7.44
N GLN A 324 15.06 5.46 7.45
CA GLN A 324 15.54 4.15 6.98
C GLN A 324 16.00 4.19 5.53
N TYR A 325 15.27 4.88 4.63
CA TYR A 325 15.69 5.02 3.24
C TYR A 325 17.07 5.68 3.13
N VAL A 326 17.29 6.78 3.84
CA VAL A 326 18.55 7.52 3.78
C VAL A 326 19.68 6.74 4.45
N ASP A 327 19.42 6.13 5.61
CA ASP A 327 20.43 5.37 6.34
C ASP A 327 20.92 4.15 5.54
N VAL A 328 20.03 3.51 4.76
CA VAL A 328 20.39 2.36 3.91
C VAL A 328 21.04 2.78 2.59
N THR A 329 20.57 3.86 1.96
CA THR A 329 20.99 4.23 0.59
C THR A 329 22.12 5.26 0.54
N GLY A 330 22.30 6.05 1.61
CA GLY A 330 23.18 7.21 1.64
C GLY A 330 22.75 8.35 0.72
N ASP A 331 21.47 8.42 0.30
CA ASP A 331 20.94 9.47 -0.59
C ASP A 331 20.76 10.81 0.14
N LEU A 332 21.89 11.49 0.40
CA LEU A 332 21.91 12.78 1.09
C LEU A 332 21.22 13.90 0.29
N ASP A 333 21.19 13.84 -1.05
CA ASP A 333 20.45 14.82 -1.85
C ASP A 333 18.94 14.74 -1.55
N PHE A 334 18.39 13.53 -1.43
CA PHE A 334 17.00 13.35 -1.00
C PHE A 334 16.79 13.76 0.45
N GLN A 335 17.72 13.43 1.35
CA GLN A 335 17.61 13.84 2.75
C GLN A 335 17.54 15.38 2.88
N HIS A 336 18.45 16.09 2.21
CA HIS A 336 18.57 17.55 2.35
C HIS A 336 17.39 18.29 1.72
N ARG A 337 16.86 17.81 0.58
CA ARG A 337 15.76 18.47 -0.14
C ARG A 337 14.38 18.11 0.39
N ASP A 338 14.18 16.85 0.75
CA ASP A 338 12.87 16.28 1.03
C ASP A 338 12.78 15.79 2.49
N GLY A 339 13.77 15.02 2.96
CA GLY A 339 13.72 14.32 4.24
C GLY A 339 13.76 15.20 5.49
N VAL A 340 14.67 16.17 5.55
CA VAL A 340 14.83 17.06 6.73
C VAL A 340 13.55 17.82 7.03
N GLN A 341 12.84 18.32 6.00
CA GLN A 341 11.58 19.04 6.21
C GLN A 341 10.50 18.13 6.84
N VAL A 342 10.39 16.90 6.36
CA VAL A 342 9.42 15.92 6.89
C VAL A 342 9.76 15.56 8.34
N LEU A 343 11.02 15.29 8.64
CA LEU A 343 11.47 14.96 9.99
C LEU A 343 11.25 16.11 10.98
N VAL A 344 11.64 17.33 10.61
CA VAL A 344 11.47 18.53 11.46
C VAL A 344 9.98 18.82 11.72
N GLU A 345 9.15 18.82 10.68
CA GLU A 345 7.75 19.19 10.85
C GLU A 345 6.95 18.15 11.65
N THR A 346 7.29 16.87 11.52
CA THR A 346 6.66 15.83 12.34
C THR A 346 7.22 15.81 13.77
N ALA A 347 8.50 16.12 13.99
CA ALA A 347 9.08 16.31 15.33
C ALA A 347 8.42 17.49 16.09
N ARG A 348 8.15 18.60 15.40
CA ARG A 348 7.38 19.73 15.95
C ARG A 348 5.98 19.33 16.40
N MET A 349 5.30 18.50 15.61
CA MET A 349 3.98 17.97 15.98
C MET A 349 4.07 17.15 17.27
N TRP A 350 5.03 16.22 17.38
CA TRP A 350 5.21 15.41 18.59
C TRP A 350 5.54 16.23 19.84
N ALA A 351 6.43 17.22 19.71
CA ALA A 351 6.82 18.09 20.81
C ALA A 351 5.68 18.99 21.30
N ASP A 352 4.76 19.38 20.41
CA ASP A 352 3.58 20.20 20.72
C ASP A 352 2.42 19.36 21.27
N LEU A 353 2.20 18.15 20.74
CA LEU A 353 1.16 17.22 21.18
C LEU A 353 1.42 16.67 22.58
N GLY A 354 2.67 16.35 22.88
CA GLY A 354 3.06 15.83 24.18
C GLY A 354 3.26 16.90 25.24
N PHE A 355 3.44 16.48 26.49
CA PHE A 355 3.63 17.39 27.61
C PHE A 355 4.50 16.79 28.71
N TRP A 356 5.21 17.65 29.43
CA TRP A 356 5.98 17.25 30.61
C TRP A 356 5.08 17.10 31.83
N ARG A 357 5.17 15.93 32.47
CA ARG A 357 4.59 15.66 33.78
C ARG A 357 5.68 15.68 34.83
N MET A 358 5.44 16.45 35.89
CA MET A 358 6.30 16.51 37.07
C MET A 358 5.70 15.68 38.19
N THR A 359 6.48 14.79 38.79
CA THR A 359 6.10 14.05 40.00
C THR A 359 6.51 14.83 41.26
N ALA A 360 5.94 14.46 42.40
CA ALA A 360 6.16 15.18 43.66
C ALA A 360 7.60 15.10 44.19
N ASP A 361 8.37 14.10 43.75
CA ASP A 361 9.80 13.93 44.04
C ASP A 361 10.71 14.75 43.09
N GLY A 362 10.13 15.51 42.16
CA GLY A 362 10.85 16.37 41.23
C GLY A 362 11.32 15.68 39.95
N SER A 363 10.97 14.40 39.73
CA SER A 363 11.22 13.73 38.45
C SER A 363 10.28 14.27 37.35
N ALA A 364 10.77 14.29 36.12
CA ALA A 364 10.05 14.77 34.94
C ALA A 364 10.00 13.68 33.88
N SER A 365 8.83 13.47 33.27
CA SER A 365 8.69 12.61 32.10
C SER A 365 7.78 13.26 31.07
N PHE A 366 8.05 13.02 29.79
CA PHE A 366 7.28 13.51 28.65
C PHE A 366 6.23 12.47 28.27
N HIS A 367 4.97 12.90 28.14
CA HIS A 367 3.82 12.04 27.91
C HIS A 367 3.09 12.44 26.63
N ILE A 368 2.52 11.45 25.94
CA ILE A 368 1.64 11.65 24.79
C ILE A 368 0.32 10.97 25.11
N ASN A 369 -0.77 11.73 25.16
CA ASN A 369 -2.08 11.28 25.61
C ASN A 369 -3.16 11.47 24.55
N GLY A 370 -4.27 10.74 24.66
CA GLY A 370 -5.40 10.85 23.75
C GLY A 370 -5.13 10.32 22.35
N VAL A 371 -4.26 9.32 22.23
CA VAL A 371 -3.81 8.73 20.97
C VAL A 371 -4.32 7.31 20.80
N THR A 372 -4.29 6.80 19.58
CA THR A 372 -4.58 5.40 19.26
C THR A 372 -3.34 4.80 18.61
N GLY A 373 -2.88 3.66 19.09
CA GLY A 373 -1.79 2.91 18.47
C GLY A 373 -2.27 2.05 17.29
N PRO A 374 -1.38 1.22 16.72
CA PRO A 374 -1.74 0.26 15.68
C PRO A 374 -2.92 -0.66 16.04
N ASP A 375 -3.11 -0.96 17.32
CA ASP A 375 -4.30 -1.67 17.78
C ASP A 375 -5.55 -0.78 17.78
N GLU A 376 -6.32 -0.84 16.70
CA GLU A 376 -7.60 -0.13 16.57
C GLU A 376 -8.71 -0.68 17.48
N TYR A 377 -8.46 -1.73 18.28
CA TYR A 377 -9.38 -2.21 19.33
C TYR A 377 -9.13 -1.52 20.68
N THR A 378 -8.12 -0.64 20.75
CA THR A 378 -7.80 0.18 21.91
C THR A 378 -7.56 1.63 21.48
N THR A 379 -8.59 2.47 21.58
CA THR A 379 -8.55 3.83 21.01
C THR A 379 -8.54 4.95 22.05
N VAL A 380 -7.90 6.07 21.71
CA VAL A 380 -7.89 7.33 22.49
C VAL A 380 -7.39 7.09 23.93
N VAL A 381 -6.25 6.41 24.01
CA VAL A 381 -5.56 6.02 25.24
C VAL A 381 -4.38 6.94 25.54
N ASN A 382 -3.77 6.73 26.70
CA ASN A 382 -2.61 7.48 27.16
C ASN A 382 -1.35 6.65 27.05
N ASN A 383 -0.28 7.29 26.57
CA ASN A 383 1.06 6.72 26.46
C ASN A 383 1.06 5.35 25.77
N ASN A 384 0.43 5.28 24.60
CA ASN A 384 0.52 4.06 23.79
C ASN A 384 2.00 3.76 23.50
N MET A 385 2.46 2.57 23.84
CA MET A 385 3.88 2.22 23.80
C MET A 385 4.48 2.36 22.41
N PHE A 386 3.79 1.85 21.37
CA PHE A 386 4.23 1.99 19.99
C PHE A 386 4.38 3.47 19.60
N THR A 387 3.35 4.27 19.87
CA THR A 387 3.34 5.71 19.54
C THR A 387 4.48 6.44 20.24
N ASN A 388 4.68 6.23 21.54
CA ASN A 388 5.72 6.93 22.31
C ASN A 388 7.13 6.55 21.84
N VAL A 389 7.38 5.25 21.61
CA VAL A 389 8.67 4.74 21.13
C VAL A 389 8.99 5.27 19.74
N MET A 390 8.01 5.30 18.83
CA MET A 390 8.21 5.80 17.47
C MET A 390 8.33 7.33 17.43
N ALA A 391 7.56 8.06 18.24
CA ALA A 391 7.69 9.51 18.38
C ALA A 391 9.07 9.90 18.94
N ARG A 392 9.56 9.19 19.95
CA ARG A 392 10.92 9.34 20.49
C ARG A 392 11.98 9.17 19.40
N TYR A 393 11.84 8.15 18.56
CA TYR A 393 12.74 7.94 17.44
C TYR A 393 12.71 9.13 16.46
N ASN A 394 11.53 9.61 16.09
CA ASN A 394 11.40 10.76 15.19
C ASN A 394 12.08 12.02 15.75
N LEU A 395 11.78 12.37 17.01
CA LEU A 395 12.37 13.53 17.70
C LEU A 395 13.91 13.51 17.64
N ARG A 396 14.53 12.37 18.00
CA ARG A 396 15.99 12.20 17.93
C ARG A 396 16.51 12.27 16.50
N ARG A 397 15.86 11.58 15.57
CA ARG A 397 16.31 11.51 14.17
C ARG A 397 16.21 12.85 13.47
N ALA A 398 15.21 13.67 13.79
CA ALA A 398 15.06 15.03 13.29
C ALA A 398 16.20 15.94 13.77
N ALA A 399 16.50 15.95 15.08
CA ALA A 399 17.63 16.70 15.63
C ALA A 399 18.95 16.26 14.99
N GLN A 400 19.16 14.94 14.86
CA GLN A 400 20.33 14.38 14.18
C GLN A 400 20.42 14.82 12.71
N ALA A 401 19.32 14.73 11.95
CA ALA A 401 19.28 15.08 10.53
C ALA A 401 19.66 16.55 10.27
N VAL A 402 19.20 17.46 11.12
CA VAL A 402 19.53 18.88 11.00
C VAL A 402 21.01 19.13 11.29
N ARG A 403 21.60 18.43 12.27
CA ARG A 403 23.04 18.53 12.56
C ARG A 403 23.91 17.91 11.47
N GLU A 404 23.51 16.76 10.94
CA GLU A 404 24.15 16.14 9.77
C GLU A 404 24.13 17.08 8.56
N LEU A 405 23.01 17.76 8.31
CA LEU A 405 22.89 18.76 7.25
C LEU A 405 23.86 19.93 7.47
N ARG A 406 23.94 20.47 8.70
CA ARG A 406 24.87 21.55 9.05
C ARG A 406 26.32 21.17 8.78
N GLU A 407 26.72 19.95 9.14
CA GLU A 407 28.08 19.46 8.92
C GLU A 407 28.38 19.21 7.43
N ALA A 408 27.39 18.76 6.67
CA ALA A 408 27.55 18.39 5.26
C ALA A 408 27.44 19.58 4.29
N ASP A 409 26.50 20.50 4.52
CA ASP A 409 26.19 21.62 3.62
C ASP A 409 25.59 22.81 4.39
N GLU A 410 26.46 23.74 4.79
CA GLU A 410 26.08 24.98 5.49
C GLU A 410 25.09 25.84 4.69
N THR A 411 25.14 25.82 3.35
CA THR A 411 24.21 26.64 2.54
C THR A 411 22.81 26.06 2.58
N ALA A 412 22.69 24.75 2.44
CA ALA A 412 21.41 24.05 2.56
C ALA A 412 20.86 24.14 4.00
N TYR A 413 21.73 24.06 5.01
CA TYR A 413 21.36 24.29 6.40
C TYR A 413 20.71 25.66 6.62
N GLN A 414 21.37 26.74 6.19
CA GLN A 414 20.82 28.11 6.31
C GLN A 414 19.49 28.27 5.54
N ALA A 415 19.34 27.59 4.40
CA ALA A 415 18.08 27.58 3.66
C ALA A 415 16.96 26.90 4.46
N VAL A 416 17.23 25.74 5.08
CA VAL A 416 16.26 25.03 5.94
C VAL A 416 15.88 25.86 7.16
N LEU A 417 16.85 26.49 7.84
CA LEU A 417 16.57 27.39 8.96
C LEU A 417 15.60 28.51 8.56
N THR A 418 15.83 29.11 7.40
CA THR A 418 15.00 30.21 6.89
C THR A 418 13.62 29.72 6.43
N GLU A 419 13.56 28.60 5.70
CA GLU A 419 12.31 28.07 5.13
C GLU A 419 11.35 27.55 6.21
N LEU A 420 11.90 26.90 7.25
CA LEU A 420 11.12 26.31 8.32
C LEU A 420 10.97 27.23 9.54
N ASP A 421 11.62 28.40 9.55
CA ASP A 421 11.74 29.26 10.74
C ASP A 421 12.20 28.43 11.94
N LEU A 422 13.27 27.65 11.75
CA LEU A 422 13.77 26.68 12.71
C LEU A 422 14.71 27.34 13.71
N ASP A 423 14.37 27.26 15.00
CA ASP A 423 15.26 27.67 16.10
C ASP A 423 16.12 26.48 16.53
N GLU A 424 17.43 26.72 16.73
CA GLU A 424 18.34 25.67 17.22
C GLU A 424 17.91 25.14 18.60
N LEU A 425 17.21 25.95 19.40
CA LEU A 425 16.63 25.50 20.68
C LEU A 425 15.54 24.43 20.53
N GLU A 426 14.88 24.34 19.37
CA GLU A 426 13.92 23.27 19.10
C GLU A 426 14.61 21.90 19.09
N LEU A 427 15.85 21.83 18.60
CA LEU A 427 16.60 20.57 18.53
C LEU A 427 16.90 20.03 19.93
N GLU A 428 17.35 20.91 20.84
CA GLU A 428 17.58 20.57 22.24
C GLU A 428 16.27 20.14 22.92
N GLN A 429 15.17 20.87 22.67
CA GLN A 429 13.86 20.51 23.18
C GLN A 429 13.40 19.13 22.69
N TRP A 430 13.61 18.79 21.41
CA TRP A 430 13.23 17.48 20.88
C TRP A 430 14.02 16.34 21.52
N GLU A 431 15.31 16.56 21.77
CA GLU A 431 16.15 15.60 22.49
C GLU A 431 15.70 15.43 23.93
N ASP A 432 15.41 16.52 24.64
CA ASP A 432 14.87 16.47 26.00
C ASP A 432 13.54 15.69 26.03
N CYS A 433 12.61 15.99 25.11
CA CYS A 433 11.34 15.28 24.97
C CYS A 433 11.56 13.78 24.70
N ALA A 434 12.52 13.44 23.85
CA ALA A 434 12.86 12.06 23.54
C ALA A 434 13.47 11.31 24.73
N ASP A 435 14.37 11.96 25.48
CA ASP A 435 15.04 11.40 26.64
C ASP A 435 14.09 11.25 27.84
N GLY A 436 13.14 12.17 27.98
CA GLY A 436 12.09 12.11 28.99
C GLY A 436 10.89 11.25 28.62
N MET A 437 10.80 10.71 27.40
CA MET A 437 9.61 10.01 26.90
C MET A 437 9.20 8.85 27.81
N HIS A 438 7.96 8.89 28.29
CA HIS A 438 7.39 7.86 29.13
C HIS A 438 7.10 6.58 28.33
N VAL A 439 7.58 5.44 28.82
CA VAL A 439 7.19 4.11 28.34
C VAL A 439 6.87 3.27 29.57
N ALA A 440 5.60 2.88 29.71
CA ALA A 440 5.14 2.18 30.90
C ALA A 440 5.54 0.70 30.86
N LYS A 441 5.95 0.17 32.02
CA LYS A 441 6.32 -1.22 32.23
C LYS A 441 5.67 -1.73 33.50
N ASP A 442 5.14 -2.95 33.47
CA ASP A 442 4.74 -3.68 34.67
C ASP A 442 5.88 -4.58 35.13
N GLU A 443 6.48 -4.24 36.27
CA GLU A 443 7.62 -4.98 36.82
C GLU A 443 7.25 -6.39 37.32
N SER A 444 5.97 -6.63 37.63
CA SER A 444 5.52 -7.93 38.16
C SER A 444 5.38 -8.99 37.07
N LEU A 445 4.88 -8.57 35.90
CA LEU A 445 4.75 -9.38 34.70
C LEU A 445 6.01 -9.31 33.83
N GLY A 446 6.84 -8.28 34.01
CA GLY A 446 8.05 -8.06 33.20
C GLY A 446 7.76 -7.58 31.79
N ILE A 447 6.60 -6.97 31.55
CA ILE A 447 6.12 -6.57 30.21
C ILE A 447 5.98 -5.05 30.11
N HIS A 448 6.15 -4.53 28.90
CA HIS A 448 5.73 -3.17 28.55
C HIS A 448 4.21 -3.13 28.43
N LEU A 449 3.60 -2.07 28.95
CA LEU A 449 2.16 -1.86 28.83
C LEU A 449 1.84 -1.25 27.47
N GLN A 450 0.85 -1.79 26.75
CA GLN A 450 0.39 -1.21 25.49
C GLN A 450 -0.10 0.23 25.68
N GLU A 451 -0.71 0.53 26.83
CA GLU A 451 -1.11 1.86 27.29
C GLU A 451 -1.23 1.85 28.83
N ASP A 452 -1.24 3.03 29.46
CA ASP A 452 -1.16 3.20 30.92
C ASP A 452 -2.14 2.31 31.72
N ARG A 453 -3.35 2.09 31.20
CA ARG A 453 -4.44 1.40 31.91
C ARG A 453 -4.77 0.02 31.34
N PHE A 454 -3.86 -0.56 30.55
CA PHE A 454 -4.15 -1.78 29.79
C PHE A 454 -4.56 -2.94 30.71
N LEU A 455 -3.85 -3.12 31.83
CA LEU A 455 -4.09 -4.19 32.80
C LEU A 455 -5.34 -3.96 33.68
N GLU A 456 -5.98 -2.79 33.60
CA GLU A 456 -7.25 -2.54 34.32
C GLU A 456 -8.46 -3.14 33.59
N ARG A 457 -8.27 -3.66 32.38
CA ARG A 457 -9.32 -4.25 31.53
C ARG A 457 -9.45 -5.74 31.75
N GLU A 458 -10.65 -6.27 31.50
CA GLU A 458 -10.87 -7.72 31.51
C GLU A 458 -10.21 -8.38 30.29
N ILE A 459 -9.74 -9.61 30.41
CA ILE A 459 -9.20 -10.36 29.27
C ILE A 459 -10.35 -10.86 28.41
N TRP A 460 -10.30 -10.66 27.10
CA TRP A 460 -11.27 -11.25 26.18
C TRP A 460 -11.01 -12.75 26.04
N ASP A 461 -12.04 -13.59 26.23
CA ASP A 461 -11.92 -15.03 26.04
C ASP A 461 -11.97 -15.40 24.55
N LEU A 462 -10.82 -15.28 23.88
CA LEU A 462 -10.68 -15.66 22.46
C LEU A 462 -10.93 -17.16 22.24
N SER A 463 -10.59 -18.01 23.22
CA SER A 463 -10.75 -19.46 23.10
C SER A 463 -12.22 -19.89 23.02
N SER A 464 -13.12 -19.14 23.66
CA SER A 464 -14.57 -19.36 23.62
C SER A 464 -15.29 -18.48 22.59
N THR A 465 -14.57 -17.63 21.85
CA THR A 465 -15.17 -16.75 20.84
C THR A 465 -15.40 -17.55 19.54
N PRO A 466 -16.63 -17.59 19.01
CA PRO A 466 -16.92 -18.38 17.81
C PRO A 466 -16.32 -17.74 16.56
N ALA A 467 -15.94 -18.56 15.57
CA ALA A 467 -15.21 -18.10 14.38
C ALA A 467 -15.96 -17.04 13.55
N GLU A 468 -17.29 -17.12 13.50
CA GLU A 468 -18.16 -16.15 12.83
C GLU A 468 -18.19 -14.76 13.49
N ALA A 469 -17.70 -14.64 14.72
CA ALA A 469 -17.62 -13.36 15.42
C ALA A 469 -16.40 -12.53 14.98
N PHE A 470 -15.51 -13.10 14.16
CA PHE A 470 -14.37 -12.39 13.59
C PHE A 470 -14.67 -11.86 12.18
N PRO A 471 -14.18 -10.67 11.80
CA PRO A 471 -13.49 -9.70 12.65
C PRO A 471 -14.38 -9.12 13.76
N LEU A 472 -13.82 -8.92 14.96
CA LEU A 472 -14.64 -8.49 16.12
C LEU A 472 -15.36 -7.17 15.85
N LEU A 473 -14.70 -6.22 15.18
CA LEU A 473 -15.27 -4.91 14.84
C LEU A 473 -16.52 -4.97 13.95
N LEU A 474 -16.71 -6.06 13.19
CA LEU A 474 -17.90 -6.23 12.36
C LEU A 474 -19.07 -6.86 13.12
N ASN A 475 -18.80 -7.49 14.27
CA ASN A 475 -19.78 -8.28 15.02
C ASN A 475 -20.09 -7.71 16.41
N TYR A 476 -19.20 -6.88 16.96
CA TYR A 476 -19.36 -6.20 18.23
C TYR A 476 -19.25 -4.69 18.07
N HIS A 477 -20.06 -3.97 18.83
CA HIS A 477 -19.93 -2.52 18.91
C HIS A 477 -18.55 -2.15 19.50
N PRO A 478 -17.84 -1.13 18.98
CA PRO A 478 -16.50 -0.78 19.48
C PRO A 478 -16.42 -0.58 21.00
N LEU A 479 -17.43 0.06 21.61
CA LEU A 479 -17.53 0.23 23.07
C LEU A 479 -17.58 -1.08 23.88
N VAL A 480 -17.88 -2.22 23.27
CA VAL A 480 -17.76 -3.54 23.89
C VAL A 480 -16.29 -3.94 23.87
N ILE A 481 -15.68 -3.92 22.69
CA ILE A 481 -14.30 -4.35 22.45
C ILE A 481 -13.30 -3.54 23.31
N TYR A 482 -13.46 -2.22 23.35
CA TYR A 482 -12.53 -1.28 24.01
C TYR A 482 -12.38 -1.49 25.53
N ARG A 483 -13.25 -2.29 26.15
CA ARG A 483 -13.22 -2.60 27.58
C ARG A 483 -12.36 -3.81 27.92
N PHE A 484 -11.85 -4.50 26.90
CA PHE A 484 -11.10 -5.75 27.07
C PHE A 484 -9.64 -5.61 26.63
N GLN A 485 -8.83 -6.53 27.13
CA GLN A 485 -7.51 -6.83 26.60
C GLN A 485 -7.69 -7.75 25.39
N VAL A 486 -7.78 -7.15 24.21
CA VAL A 486 -7.83 -7.83 22.91
C VAL A 486 -7.30 -6.89 21.85
N LEU A 487 -6.38 -7.38 21.04
CA LEU A 487 -5.72 -6.57 20.01
C LEU A 487 -6.21 -7.00 18.63
N LYS A 488 -6.52 -6.03 17.77
CA LYS A 488 -6.80 -6.28 16.36
C LYS A 488 -5.57 -6.81 15.61
N GLN A 489 -4.41 -6.25 15.95
CA GLN A 489 -3.14 -6.45 15.25
C GLN A 489 -1.96 -6.09 16.16
N ALA A 490 -0.74 -6.43 15.73
CA ALA A 490 0.49 -6.11 16.45
C ALA A 490 0.63 -4.60 16.75
N ASP A 491 0.84 -4.27 18.03
CA ASP A 491 1.06 -2.91 18.57
C ASP A 491 2.41 -2.86 19.31
N VAL A 492 2.47 -3.35 20.56
CA VAL A 492 3.73 -3.52 21.31
C VAL A 492 4.72 -4.38 20.53
N VAL A 493 4.27 -5.52 20.00
CA VAL A 493 5.09 -6.44 19.19
C VAL A 493 5.67 -5.75 17.95
N LEU A 494 4.96 -4.78 17.36
CA LEU A 494 5.48 -4.02 16.23
C LEU A 494 6.59 -3.05 16.65
N ALA A 495 6.47 -2.42 17.84
CA ALA A 495 7.54 -1.57 18.37
C ALA A 495 8.82 -2.37 18.64
N LEU A 496 8.69 -3.58 19.18
CA LEU A 496 9.81 -4.50 19.40
C LEU A 496 10.54 -4.87 18.11
N PHE A 497 9.79 -4.96 17.00
CA PHE A 497 10.38 -5.20 15.69
C PHE A 497 11.10 -3.95 15.15
N LEU A 498 10.39 -2.82 15.03
CA LEU A 498 10.92 -1.63 14.36
C LEU A 498 12.02 -0.93 15.15
N ARG A 499 11.95 -0.96 16.49
CA ARG A 499 12.90 -0.35 17.42
C ARG A 499 13.59 -1.39 18.30
N GLY A 500 13.88 -2.56 17.72
CA GLY A 500 14.38 -3.71 18.46
C GLY A 500 15.71 -3.52 19.20
N SER A 501 16.52 -2.51 18.90
CA SER A 501 17.74 -2.23 19.67
C SER A 501 17.48 -1.56 21.02
N GLU A 502 16.26 -1.08 21.26
CA GLU A 502 15.85 -0.41 22.50
C GLU A 502 15.36 -1.39 23.58
N PHE A 503 15.26 -2.69 23.25
CA PHE A 503 14.71 -3.73 24.12
C PHE A 503 15.65 -4.91 24.26
N THR A 504 15.73 -5.47 25.45
CA THR A 504 16.47 -6.71 25.73
C THR A 504 15.78 -7.93 25.12
N ALA A 505 16.52 -9.03 24.97
CA ALA A 505 15.95 -10.28 24.47
C ALA A 505 14.86 -10.83 25.40
N GLU A 506 15.07 -10.66 26.72
CA GLU A 506 14.12 -11.05 27.77
C GLU A 506 12.83 -10.24 27.68
N GLU A 507 12.92 -8.92 27.53
CA GLU A 507 11.74 -8.05 27.37
C GLU A 507 10.96 -8.40 26.10
N LYS A 508 11.66 -8.55 24.97
CA LYS A 508 11.01 -8.91 23.71
C LYS A 508 10.24 -10.21 23.81
N ARG A 509 10.81 -11.20 24.51
CA ARG A 509 10.18 -12.49 24.74
C ARG A 509 8.97 -12.38 25.66
N ALA A 510 9.10 -11.68 26.79
CA ALA A 510 8.01 -11.51 27.75
C ALA A 510 6.81 -10.79 27.11
N ASP A 511 7.08 -9.70 26.38
CA ASP A 511 6.04 -8.96 25.66
C ASP A 511 5.39 -9.81 24.57
N PHE A 512 6.17 -10.52 23.75
CA PHE A 512 5.62 -11.40 22.72
C PHE A 512 4.71 -12.48 23.32
N GLU A 513 5.18 -13.19 24.35
CA GLU A 513 4.42 -14.27 25.00
C GLU A 513 3.16 -13.77 25.71
N TYR A 514 3.10 -12.49 26.09
CA TYR A 514 1.91 -11.87 26.67
C TYR A 514 0.89 -11.41 25.62
N TYR A 515 1.34 -10.69 24.59
CA TYR A 515 0.44 -10.05 23.61
C TYR A 515 -0.01 -10.97 22.48
N ASP A 516 0.79 -11.98 22.10
CA ASP A 516 0.44 -12.91 21.02
C ASP A 516 -0.89 -13.66 21.28
N PRO A 517 -1.14 -14.24 22.47
CA PRO A 517 -2.37 -14.98 22.74
C PRO A 517 -3.65 -14.13 22.77
N ILE A 518 -3.53 -12.81 22.91
CA ILE A 518 -4.66 -11.86 22.96
C ILE A 518 -4.81 -11.04 21.66
N THR A 519 -4.02 -11.35 20.62
CA THR A 519 -4.10 -10.70 19.31
C THR A 519 -4.96 -11.54 18.35
N THR A 520 -6.01 -10.95 17.77
CA THR A 520 -6.96 -11.67 16.91
C THR A 520 -6.43 -11.98 15.52
N GLY A 521 -5.56 -11.12 14.99
CA GLY A 521 -5.11 -11.21 13.59
C GLY A 521 -6.16 -10.74 12.58
N ASP A 522 -7.17 -9.98 13.01
CA ASP A 522 -8.25 -9.45 12.15
C ASP A 522 -7.75 -8.50 11.05
N SER A 523 -6.51 -8.04 11.17
CA SER A 523 -5.78 -7.29 10.16
C SER A 523 -4.74 -8.16 9.45
N SER A 524 -4.66 -8.06 8.12
CA SER A 524 -3.64 -8.77 7.32
C SER A 524 -2.20 -8.31 7.64
N LEU A 525 -2.05 -7.22 8.38
CA LEU A 525 -0.78 -6.66 8.85
C LEU A 525 -0.21 -7.45 10.04
N SER A 526 -1.06 -8.14 10.81
CA SER A 526 -0.65 -8.72 12.10
C SER A 526 0.26 -9.94 11.95
N ALA A 527 -0.14 -10.92 11.11
CA ALA A 527 0.54 -12.21 11.01
C ALA A 527 2.01 -12.07 10.59
N VAL A 528 2.32 -11.17 9.67
CA VAL A 528 3.70 -10.95 9.20
C VAL A 528 4.62 -10.39 10.29
N VAL A 529 4.11 -9.53 11.17
CA VAL A 529 4.87 -8.98 12.32
C VAL A 529 5.04 -10.05 13.40
N GLN A 530 3.95 -10.78 13.71
CA GLN A 530 4.01 -11.91 14.64
C GLN A 530 5.01 -12.96 14.17
N SER A 531 5.09 -13.24 12.86
CA SER A 531 6.07 -14.16 12.28
C SER A 531 7.52 -13.72 12.55
N ILE A 532 7.83 -12.43 12.35
CA ILE A 532 9.16 -11.87 12.59
C ILE A 532 9.57 -12.02 14.05
N MET A 533 8.69 -11.59 14.97
CA MET A 533 9.00 -11.60 16.39
C MET A 533 9.01 -13.02 16.97
N ALA A 534 8.10 -13.89 16.54
CA ALA A 534 8.11 -15.31 16.91
C ALA A 534 9.43 -15.98 16.50
N ALA A 535 9.95 -15.68 15.31
CA ALA A 535 11.25 -16.19 14.89
C ALA A 535 12.36 -15.69 15.82
N GLU A 536 12.36 -14.38 16.14
CA GLU A 536 13.37 -13.76 17.01
C GLU A 536 13.41 -14.32 18.43
N VAL A 537 12.24 -14.56 19.04
CA VAL A 537 12.16 -15.02 20.43
C VAL A 537 12.18 -16.56 20.57
N GLY A 538 12.34 -17.28 19.46
CA GLY A 538 12.55 -18.73 19.43
C GLY A 538 11.29 -19.59 19.26
N HIS A 539 10.13 -19.01 18.96
CA HIS A 539 8.86 -19.71 18.69
C HIS A 539 8.75 -20.13 17.22
N GLN A 540 9.65 -20.99 16.76
CA GLN A 540 9.80 -21.34 15.33
C GLN A 540 8.52 -21.84 14.64
N LYS A 541 7.74 -22.69 15.33
CA LYS A 541 6.48 -23.20 14.77
C LYS A 541 5.48 -22.06 14.54
N ALA A 542 5.27 -21.21 15.55
CA ALA A 542 4.40 -20.05 15.44
C ALA A 542 4.88 -19.09 14.33
N ALA A 543 6.20 -18.88 14.23
CA ALA A 543 6.80 -18.07 13.18
C ALA A 543 6.43 -18.56 11.77
N LEU A 544 6.50 -19.88 11.53
CA LEU A 544 6.15 -20.48 10.25
C LEU A 544 4.63 -20.47 9.98
N ASP A 545 3.81 -20.74 11.01
CA ASP A 545 2.35 -20.72 10.89
C ASP A 545 1.85 -19.30 10.55
N TYR A 546 2.37 -18.27 11.23
CA TYR A 546 2.09 -16.87 10.93
C TYR A 546 2.62 -16.43 9.57
N PHE A 547 3.82 -16.86 9.18
CA PHE A 547 4.35 -16.61 7.85
C PHE A 547 3.40 -17.13 6.76
N ARG A 548 2.93 -18.37 6.90
CA ARG A 548 1.99 -18.99 5.95
C ARG A 548 0.63 -18.28 5.96
N ALA A 549 0.14 -17.84 7.12
CA ALA A 549 -1.10 -17.07 7.21
C ALA A 549 -1.01 -15.75 6.41
N GLY A 550 0.10 -15.00 6.54
CA GLY A 550 0.34 -13.81 5.73
C GLY A 550 0.57 -14.13 4.25
N LEU A 551 1.37 -15.16 3.95
CA LEU A 551 1.73 -15.57 2.59
C LEU A 551 0.53 -15.96 1.72
N PHE A 552 -0.43 -16.67 2.31
CA PHE A 552 -1.60 -17.17 1.61
C PHE A 552 -2.85 -16.32 1.83
N VAL A 553 -2.74 -15.11 2.42
CA VAL A 553 -3.90 -14.26 2.72
C VAL A 553 -4.79 -14.05 1.50
N ASP A 554 -4.19 -13.78 0.34
CA ASP A 554 -4.92 -13.52 -0.90
C ASP A 554 -5.09 -14.74 -1.79
N LEU A 555 -4.04 -15.55 -1.96
CA LEU A 555 -4.13 -16.78 -2.76
C LEU A 555 -5.10 -17.80 -2.16
N GLY A 556 -5.22 -17.83 -0.83
CA GLY A 556 -6.16 -18.65 -0.08
C GLY A 556 -7.45 -17.92 0.31
N ASN A 557 -7.57 -16.61 0.04
CA ASN A 557 -8.68 -15.76 0.48
C ASN A 557 -9.01 -15.94 1.99
N LEU A 558 -7.98 -15.97 2.83
CA LEU A 558 -8.11 -16.34 4.25
C LEU A 558 -8.95 -15.35 5.06
N HIS A 559 -8.98 -14.08 4.65
CA HIS A 559 -9.80 -13.03 5.27
C HIS A 559 -11.18 -12.87 4.60
N GLY A 560 -11.50 -13.68 3.58
CA GLY A 560 -12.79 -13.66 2.89
C GLY A 560 -13.04 -12.43 2.01
N ASN A 561 -12.09 -11.49 1.91
CA ASN A 561 -12.25 -10.17 1.29
C ASN A 561 -11.21 -9.86 0.20
N THR A 562 -10.50 -10.87 -0.35
CA THR A 562 -9.57 -10.67 -1.48
C THR A 562 -10.26 -10.12 -2.73
N GLY A 563 -11.57 -10.36 -2.87
CA GLY A 563 -12.40 -9.75 -3.92
C GLY A 563 -12.44 -8.22 -3.87
N ASP A 564 -12.17 -7.61 -2.71
CA ASP A 564 -12.08 -6.15 -2.56
C ASP A 564 -10.68 -5.62 -2.94
N GLY A 565 -9.71 -6.50 -3.21
CA GLY A 565 -8.34 -6.18 -3.63
C GLY A 565 -7.27 -6.88 -2.78
N VAL A 566 -6.08 -7.03 -3.36
CA VAL A 566 -4.88 -7.63 -2.78
C VAL A 566 -4.42 -6.84 -1.54
N HIS A 567 -3.99 -7.52 -0.49
CA HIS A 567 -3.46 -6.90 0.73
C HIS A 567 -1.99 -6.53 0.55
N ILE A 568 -1.71 -5.33 0.01
CA ILE A 568 -0.35 -4.90 -0.34
C ILE A 568 0.60 -4.85 0.87
N ALA A 569 0.11 -4.41 2.03
CA ALA A 569 0.89 -4.42 3.26
C ALA A 569 1.31 -5.84 3.67
N SER A 570 0.41 -6.82 3.52
CA SER A 570 0.72 -8.22 3.82
C SER A 570 1.75 -8.78 2.83
N ALA A 571 1.63 -8.44 1.54
CA ALA A 571 2.63 -8.81 0.54
C ALA A 571 4.03 -8.24 0.86
N GLY A 572 4.12 -7.00 1.34
CA GLY A 572 5.38 -6.40 1.83
C GLY A 572 5.89 -7.09 3.10
N GLY A 573 4.96 -7.35 4.02
CA GLY A 573 5.18 -8.13 5.24
C GLY A 573 5.75 -9.54 5.01
N VAL A 574 5.37 -10.22 3.93
CA VAL A 574 5.93 -11.52 3.55
C VAL A 574 7.43 -11.43 3.29
N TRP A 575 7.87 -10.40 2.56
CA TRP A 575 9.31 -10.15 2.37
C TRP A 575 9.98 -9.80 3.69
N ASN A 576 9.34 -8.95 4.51
CA ASN A 576 9.87 -8.61 5.84
C ASN A 576 10.01 -9.85 6.74
N ALA A 577 9.05 -10.78 6.74
CA ALA A 577 9.13 -12.02 7.50
C ALA A 577 10.28 -12.93 7.03
N LEU A 578 10.51 -13.00 5.72
CA LEU A 578 11.64 -13.75 5.17
C LEU A 578 12.99 -13.14 5.52
N VAL A 579 13.13 -11.82 5.37
CA VAL A 579 14.43 -11.13 5.51
C VAL A 579 14.71 -10.74 6.96
N HIS A 580 13.76 -10.10 7.63
CA HIS A 580 13.88 -9.67 9.02
C HIS A 580 13.51 -10.78 10.03
N GLY A 581 12.61 -11.69 9.70
CA GLY A 581 12.27 -12.82 10.56
C GLY A 581 13.30 -13.94 10.44
N PHE A 582 13.17 -14.76 9.40
CA PHE A 582 14.00 -15.96 9.22
C PHE A 582 15.44 -15.64 8.81
N GLY A 583 15.68 -14.60 8.02
CA GLY A 583 17.03 -14.10 7.73
C GLY A 583 17.67 -13.36 8.90
N GLY A 584 16.86 -12.94 9.88
CA GLY A 584 17.31 -12.19 11.05
C GLY A 584 18.00 -10.87 10.74
N MET A 585 17.72 -10.27 9.57
CA MET A 585 18.35 -9.01 9.17
C MET A 585 17.84 -7.87 10.05
N ARG A 586 18.73 -7.11 10.68
CA ARG A 586 18.40 -5.84 11.33
C ARG A 586 19.27 -4.72 10.74
N HIS A 587 18.74 -3.50 10.78
CA HIS A 587 19.47 -2.29 10.41
C HIS A 587 19.33 -1.28 11.54
N ASP A 588 20.44 -0.93 12.18
CA ASP A 588 20.49 0.06 13.24
C ASP A 588 21.83 0.81 13.25
N GLY A 589 21.79 2.11 13.53
CA GLY A 589 22.98 2.98 13.57
C GLY A 589 23.86 2.90 12.31
N GLY A 590 23.25 2.76 11.13
CA GLY A 590 23.97 2.64 9.85
C GLY A 590 24.68 1.29 9.65
N ARG A 591 24.36 0.26 10.44
CA ARG A 591 24.93 -1.09 10.34
C ARG A 591 23.85 -2.13 10.08
N ILE A 592 24.13 -3.01 9.13
CA ILE A 592 23.31 -4.20 8.87
C ILE A 592 23.91 -5.39 9.61
N SER A 593 23.09 -6.14 10.34
CA SER A 593 23.45 -7.39 11.01
C SER A 593 22.48 -8.51 10.61
N PHE A 594 22.94 -9.76 10.76
CA PHE A 594 22.15 -10.96 10.45
C PHE A 594 22.25 -11.95 11.61
N ASP A 595 21.12 -12.55 11.96
CA ASP A 595 21.01 -13.67 12.88
C ASP A 595 20.00 -14.70 12.32
N PRO A 596 20.40 -15.54 11.34
CA PRO A 596 19.46 -16.39 10.62
C PRO A 596 18.81 -17.46 11.51
N ARG A 597 17.48 -17.60 11.40
CA ARG A 597 16.59 -18.43 12.23
C ARG A 597 15.64 -19.21 11.34
N LEU A 598 16.16 -20.15 10.55
CA LEU A 598 15.34 -20.89 9.59
C LEU A 598 14.36 -21.86 10.29
N PRO A 599 13.13 -22.03 9.76
CA PRO A 599 12.21 -23.07 10.20
C PRO A 599 12.77 -24.48 9.99
N ASP A 600 12.33 -25.42 10.82
CA ASP A 600 12.58 -26.84 10.60
C ASP A 600 12.07 -27.28 9.22
N GLY A 601 12.98 -27.73 8.35
CA GLY A 601 12.68 -28.23 7.01
C GLY A 601 12.91 -27.23 5.86
N TRP A 602 13.46 -26.05 6.12
CA TRP A 602 13.94 -25.11 5.10
C TRP A 602 15.41 -25.30 4.78
#